data_AF-A0A250DNF5-F1
#
_entry.id   AF-A0A250DNF5-F1
#
_cell.length_a   1.000
_cell.length_b   1.000
_cell.length_c   1.000
_cell.angle_alpha   90.00
_cell.angle_beta   90.00
_cell.angle_gamma   90.00
#
_symmetry.space_group_name_H-M   'P 1'
#
loop_
_entity.id
_entity.type
_entity.pdbx_description
1 polymer ?
#
loop_
_entity_poly.entity_id
_entity_poly.type
_entity_poly.pdbx_seq_one_letter_code
_entity_poly.pdbx_strand_id
1 'polypeptide(L)'
;MLYEGHPMKTAGRLALGVLAWAASIPLTGFLGIWLYQSVLFPPEIAIFFVRLFAGVLILAAALIYWRCVPSAPDWGRRMIYLVGFALLLTGVGYLAAYAGIALVVLLLWS
;
A
#
# COMPACT_ATOMS: atom_id res chain seq x y z
N MET A 1 -25.41 -9.28 28.07
CA MET A 1 -25.06 -8.53 26.85
C MET A 1 -23.67 -8.96 26.43
N LEU A 2 -23.58 -10.01 25.61
CA LEU A 2 -22.32 -10.50 25.04
C LEU A 2 -22.02 -9.65 23.80
N TYR A 3 -20.93 -8.89 23.87
CA TYR A 3 -20.42 -8.14 22.72
C TYR A 3 -19.75 -9.13 21.76
N GLU A 4 -20.56 -9.81 20.96
CA GLU A 4 -20.14 -10.55 19.75
C GLU A 4 -19.71 -9.53 18.68
N GLY A 5 -18.59 -8.86 18.93
CA GLY A 5 -17.94 -8.02 17.94
C GLY A 5 -17.31 -8.91 16.87
N HIS A 6 -18.09 -9.30 15.86
CA HIS A 6 -17.71 -10.16 14.74
C HIS A 6 -16.24 -9.97 14.31
N PRO A 7 -15.30 -10.85 14.73
CA PRO A 7 -13.90 -10.74 14.34
C PRO A 7 -13.73 -10.82 12.81
N MET A 8 -14.67 -11.49 12.12
CA MET A 8 -14.78 -11.51 10.66
C MET A 8 -14.95 -10.12 10.03
N LYS A 9 -15.68 -9.19 10.66
CA LYS A 9 -15.85 -7.83 10.10
C LYS A 9 -14.54 -7.05 10.14
N THR A 10 -13.75 -7.23 11.19
CA THR A 10 -12.46 -6.54 11.37
C THR A 10 -11.41 -7.10 10.41
N ALA A 11 -11.30 -8.43 10.32
CA ALA A 11 -10.40 -9.10 9.38
C ALA A 11 -10.77 -8.79 7.92
N GLY A 12 -12.06 -8.78 7.58
CA GLY A 12 -12.53 -8.43 6.23
C GLY A 12 -12.21 -6.98 5.83
N ARG A 13 -12.37 -6.02 6.75
CA ARG A 13 -12.02 -4.61 6.48
C ARG A 13 -10.50 -4.43 6.32
N LEU A 14 -9.71 -5.15 7.10
CA LEU A 14 -8.25 -5.17 6.95
C LEU A 14 -7.86 -5.74 5.58
N ALA A 15 -8.40 -6.90 5.22
CA ALA A 15 -8.12 -7.55 3.94
C ALA A 15 -8.50 -6.67 2.75
N LEU A 16 -9.70 -6.08 2.75
CA LEU A 16 -10.13 -5.14 1.71
C LEU A 16 -9.25 -3.88 1.66
N GLY A 17 -8.85 -3.35 2.82
CA GLY A 17 -7.92 -2.21 2.88
C GLY A 17 -6.55 -2.55 2.29
N VAL A 18 -6.00 -3.71 2.62
CA VAL A 18 -4.73 -4.21 2.07
C VAL A 18 -4.83 -4.49 0.57
N LEU A 19 -5.94 -5.06 0.10
CA LEU A 19 -6.17 -5.30 -1.33
C LEU A 19 -6.28 -3.98 -2.11
N ALA A 20 -7.07 -3.02 -1.61
CA ALA A 20 -7.19 -1.70 -2.22
C ALA A 20 -5.83 -0.97 -2.24
N TRP A 21 -5.07 -1.09 -1.16
CA TRP A 21 -3.70 -0.57 -1.09
C TRP A 21 -2.78 -1.24 -2.11
N ALA A 22 -2.78 -2.58 -2.20
CA ALA A 22 -1.95 -3.32 -3.15
C ALA A 22 -2.32 -3.00 -4.60
N ALA A 23 -3.60 -2.83 -4.91
CA ALA A 23 -4.08 -2.44 -6.24
C ALA A 23 -3.68 -1.00 -6.62
N SER A 24 -3.49 -0.12 -5.64
CA SER A 24 -3.04 1.26 -5.91
C SER A 24 -1.59 1.34 -6.38
N ILE A 25 -0.77 0.34 -6.07
CA ILE A 25 0.67 0.30 -6.41
C ILE A 25 0.91 0.28 -7.91
N PRO A 26 0.36 -0.67 -8.70
CA PRO A 26 0.52 -0.65 -10.15
C PRO A 26 -0.05 0.61 -10.78
N LEU A 27 -1.14 1.19 -10.23
CA LEU A 27 -1.70 2.47 -10.69
C LEU A 27 -0.72 3.63 -10.47
N THR A 28 -0.10 3.73 -9.28
CA THR A 28 0.94 4.73 -9.01
C THR A 28 2.19 4.51 -9.85
N GLY A 29 2.56 3.26 -10.12
CA GLY A 29 3.68 2.92 -11.01
C GLY A 29 3.42 3.39 -12.44
N PHE A 30 2.21 3.14 -12.96
CA PHE A 30 1.81 3.62 -14.29
C PHE A 30 1.81 5.14 -14.37
N LEU A 31 1.27 5.82 -13.36
CA LEU A 31 1.29 7.28 -13.28
C LEU A 31 2.74 7.81 -13.21
N GLY A 32 3.63 7.15 -12.47
CA GLY A 32 5.05 7.50 -12.39
C GLY A 32 5.78 7.36 -13.73
N ILE A 33 5.54 6.28 -14.47
CA ILE A 33 6.08 6.08 -15.82
C ILE A 33 5.56 7.17 -16.76
N TRP A 34 4.25 7.44 -16.72
CA TRP A 34 3.63 8.47 -17.54
C TRP A 34 4.22 9.86 -17.24
N LEU A 35 4.39 10.20 -15.95
CA LEU A 35 5.03 11.45 -15.53
C LEU A 35 6.49 11.55 -16.00
N TYR A 36 7.26 10.46 -15.90
CA TYR A 36 8.66 10.43 -16.35
C TYR A 36 8.79 10.54 -17.88
N GLN A 37 7.86 9.97 -18.63
CA GLN A 37 7.83 10.04 -20.09
C GLN A 37 7.22 11.34 -20.61
N SER A 38 6.42 12.04 -19.81
CA SER A 38 5.80 13.29 -20.21
C SER A 38 6.84 14.41 -20.28
N VAL A 39 6.94 15.06 -21.44
CA VAL A 39 7.79 16.26 -21.68
C VAL A 39 7.38 17.45 -20.76
N LEU A 40 6.26 17.30 -20.05
CA LEU A 40 5.68 18.30 -19.15
C LEU A 40 6.45 18.46 -17.84
N PHE A 41 7.25 17.48 -17.43
CA PHE A 41 7.95 17.53 -16.14
C PHE A 41 9.45 17.24 -16.28
N PRO A 42 10.31 18.07 -15.67
CA PRO A 42 11.72 17.74 -15.46
C PRO A 42 11.87 16.41 -14.69
N PRO A 43 12.93 15.64 -14.93
CA PRO A 43 13.16 14.36 -14.26
C PRO A 43 13.24 14.49 -12.73
N GLU A 44 13.70 15.63 -12.21
CA GLU A 44 13.75 15.92 -10.78
C GLU A 44 12.34 15.97 -10.16
N ILE A 45 11.37 16.53 -10.90
CA ILE A 45 9.98 16.62 -10.47
C ILE A 45 9.33 15.22 -10.48
N ALA A 46 9.62 14.41 -11.50
CA ALA A 46 9.14 13.03 -11.55
C ALA A 46 9.65 12.20 -10.35
N ILE A 47 10.92 12.33 -9.99
CA ILE A 47 11.50 11.67 -8.80
C ILE A 47 10.84 12.14 -7.51
N PHE A 48 10.57 13.44 -7.38
CA PHE A 48 9.86 13.98 -6.23
C PHE A 48 8.46 13.34 -6.08
N PHE A 49 7.68 13.24 -7.15
CA PHE A 49 6.37 12.60 -7.11
C PHE A 49 6.45 11.11 -6.77
N VAL A 50 7.42 10.37 -7.32
CA VAL A 50 7.63 8.95 -6.96
C VAL A 50 7.90 8.80 -5.46
N ARG A 51 8.76 9.65 -4.89
CA ARG A 51 9.04 9.63 -3.44
C ARG A 51 7.82 10.04 -2.61
N LEU A 52 7.06 11.02 -3.07
CA LEU A 52 5.82 11.47 -2.44
C LEU A 52 4.78 10.34 -2.41
N PHE A 53 4.55 9.65 -3.53
CA PHE A 53 3.63 8.52 -3.61
C PHE A 53 4.06 7.36 -2.70
N ALA A 54 5.37 7.06 -2.64
CA ALA A 54 5.90 6.07 -1.69
C ALA A 54 5.59 6.45 -0.24
N GLY A 55 5.78 7.72 0.14
CA GLY A 55 5.43 8.22 1.47
C GLY A 55 3.93 8.12 1.77
N VAL A 56 3.08 8.48 0.80
CA VAL A 56 1.61 8.37 0.93
C VAL A 56 1.18 6.91 1.10
N LEU A 57 1.79 5.97 0.38
CA LEU A 57 1.50 4.54 0.51
C LEU A 57 1.87 4.01 1.90
N ILE A 58 3.02 4.41 2.45
CA ILE A 58 3.42 4.04 3.82
C ILE A 58 2.44 4.61 4.85
N LEU A 59 2.03 5.87 4.69
CA LEU A 59 1.05 6.51 5.56
C LEU A 59 -0.31 5.79 5.48
N ALA A 60 -0.75 5.44 4.26
CA ALA A 60 -1.98 4.69 4.04
C ALA A 60 -1.94 3.31 4.71
N ALA A 61 -0.81 2.60 4.64
CA ALA A 61 -0.60 1.34 5.35
C ALA A 61 -0.73 1.52 6.88
N ALA A 62 -0.11 2.56 7.44
CA ALA A 62 -0.22 2.88 8.85
C ALA A 62 -1.67 3.22 9.26
N LEU A 63 -2.41 3.94 8.43
CA LEU A 63 -3.82 4.28 8.67
C LEU A 63 -4.74 3.04 8.61
N ILE A 64 -4.50 2.13 7.66
CA ILE A 64 -5.21 0.85 7.57
C ILE A 64 -5.00 0.05 8.86
N TYR A 65 -3.75 -0.07 9.30
CA TYR A 65 -3.42 -0.74 10.57
C TYR A 65 -4.14 -0.08 11.75
N TRP A 66 -4.05 1.25 11.85
CA TRP A 66 -4.59 2.00 12.98
C TRP A 66 -6.12 1.90 13.08
N ARG A 67 -6.81 1.85 11.94
CA ARG A 67 -8.28 1.84 11.88
C ARG A 67 -8.87 0.43 11.94
N CYS A 68 -8.11 -0.59 11.55
CA CYS A 68 -8.57 -1.97 11.53
C CYS A 68 -8.08 -2.80 12.73
N VAL A 69 -6.98 -2.43 13.39
CA VAL A 69 -6.49 -3.17 14.57
C VAL A 69 -6.92 -2.44 15.85
N PRO A 70 -7.81 -3.02 16.68
CA PRO A 70 -8.26 -2.40 17.92
C PRO A 70 -7.08 -2.15 18.86
N SER A 71 -7.15 -1.06 19.62
CA SER A 71 -6.09 -0.58 20.51
C SER A 71 -5.63 -1.67 21.48
N ALA A 72 -4.39 -2.14 21.35
CA ALA A 72 -3.73 -2.87 22.43
C ALA A 72 -3.55 -1.92 23.64
N PRO A 73 -3.72 -2.41 24.89
CA PRO A 73 -3.52 -1.59 26.08
C PRO A 73 -2.08 -1.04 26.20
N ASP A 74 -1.11 -1.74 25.60
CA ASP A 74 0.29 -1.32 25.54
C ASP A 74 0.63 -0.60 24.23
N TRP A 75 0.85 0.72 24.33
CA TRP A 75 1.19 1.58 23.20
C TRP A 75 2.49 1.16 22.50
N GLY A 76 3.48 0.68 23.26
CA GLY A 76 4.75 0.17 22.72
C GLY A 76 4.58 -1.08 21.85
N ARG A 77 3.75 -2.03 22.28
CA ARG A 77 3.45 -3.24 21.50
C ARG A 77 2.72 -2.90 20.20
N ARG A 78 1.80 -1.93 20.25
CA ARG A 78 1.09 -1.44 19.07
C ARG A 78 2.03 -0.84 18.02
N MET A 79 3.05 -0.10 18.45
CA MET A 79 4.07 0.46 17.54
C MET A 79 4.91 -0.63 16.88
N ILE A 80 5.35 -1.65 17.63
CA ILE A 80 6.13 -2.76 17.07
C ILE A 80 5.33 -3.50 16.00
N TYR A 81 4.05 -3.80 16.28
CA TYR A 81 3.18 -4.45 15.29
C TYR A 81 2.88 -3.56 14.09
N LEU A 82 2.77 -2.24 14.26
CA LEU A 82 2.62 -1.30 13.15
C LEU A 82 3.85 -1.32 12.25
N VAL A 83 5.05 -1.28 12.83
CA VAL A 83 6.31 -1.35 12.06
C VAL A 83 6.41 -2.69 11.32
N GLY A 84 6.13 -3.81 11.99
CA GLY A 84 6.12 -5.12 11.35
C GLY A 84 5.10 -5.22 10.21
N PHE A 85 3.90 -4.66 10.40
CA PHE A 85 2.87 -4.60 9.38
C PHE A 85 3.28 -3.73 8.19
N ALA A 86 3.87 -2.56 8.43
CA ALA A 86 4.37 -1.68 7.37
C ALA A 86 5.51 -2.33 6.57
N LEU A 87 6.42 -3.05 7.22
CA LEU A 87 7.48 -3.82 6.55
C LEU A 87 6.89 -4.95 5.69
N LEU A 88 5.94 -5.70 6.23
CA LEU A 88 5.25 -6.75 5.47
C LEU A 88 4.52 -6.18 4.25
N LEU A 89 3.78 -5.09 4.43
CA LEU A 89 3.09 -4.41 3.33
C LEU A 89 4.07 -3.88 2.29
N THR A 90 5.21 -3.33 2.70
CA THR A 90 6.27 -2.91 1.77
C THR A 90 6.75 -4.08 0.92
N GLY A 91 6.94 -5.26 1.52
CA GLY A 91 7.25 -6.50 0.78
C GLY A 91 6.15 -6.91 -0.20
N VAL A 92 4.89 -6.90 0.24
CA VAL A 92 3.73 -7.16 -0.64
C VAL A 92 3.67 -6.14 -1.78
N GLY A 93 3.99 -4.88 -1.51
CA GLY A 93 4.00 -3.84 -2.51
C GLY A 93 5.08 -4.01 -3.56
N TYR A 94 6.26 -4.48 -3.14
CA TYR A 94 7.33 -4.84 -4.06
C TYR A 94 6.90 -5.97 -5.00
N LEU A 95 6.25 -7.01 -4.48
CA LEU A 95 5.68 -8.09 -5.28
C LEU A 95 4.58 -7.60 -6.23
N ALA A 96 3.68 -6.73 -5.76
CA ALA A 96 2.62 -6.15 -6.58
C ALA A 96 3.18 -5.31 -7.74
N ALA A 97 4.26 -4.58 -7.51
CA ALA A 97 4.95 -3.83 -8.55
C ALA A 97 5.55 -4.77 -9.63
N TYR A 98 6.25 -5.83 -9.23
CA TYR A 98 6.75 -6.84 -10.18
C TYR A 98 5.63 -7.54 -10.94
N ALA A 99 4.55 -7.91 -10.26
CA ALA A 99 3.39 -8.52 -10.89
C ALA A 99 2.75 -7.59 -11.94
N GLY A 100 2.64 -6.29 -11.64
CA GLY A 100 2.16 -5.29 -12.58
C GLY A 100 3.05 -5.18 -13.82
N ILE A 101 4.38 -5.13 -13.63
CA ILE A 101 5.33 -5.10 -14.75
C ILE A 101 5.22 -6.38 -15.58
N ALA A 102 5.21 -7.55 -14.95
CA ALA A 102 5.08 -8.83 -15.64
C ALA A 102 3.77 -8.92 -16.44
N LEU A 103 2.66 -8.43 -15.88
CA LEU A 103 1.36 -8.39 -16.57
C LEU A 103 1.42 -7.51 -17.83
N VAL A 104 2.00 -6.31 -17.73
CA VAL A 104 2.17 -5.41 -18.88
C VAL A 104 3.04 -6.06 -19.96
N VAL A 105 4.14 -6.69 -19.57
CA VAL A 105 4.99 -7.44 -20.51
C VAL A 105 4.20 -8.56 -21.18
N LEU A 106 3.46 -9.37 -20.43
CA LEU A 106 2.64 -10.44 -21.02
C LEU A 106 1.61 -9.91 -22.03
N LEU A 107 0.94 -8.79 -21.72
CA LEU A 107 -0.06 -8.17 -22.59
C LEU A 107 0.52 -7.55 -23.85
N LEU A 108 1.78 -7.08 -23.83
CA LEU A 108 2.44 -6.50 -25.00
C LEU A 108 3.00 -7.56 -25.96
N TRP A 109 3.18 -8.79 -25.47
CA TRP A 109 3.74 -9.91 -26.23
C TRP A 109 2.70 -10.99 -26.60
N SER A 110 1.43 -10.78 -26.25
CA SER A 110 0.27 -11.60 -26.63
C SER A 110 -0.46 -11.02 -27.83
#